data_AF-A0A1W4WWT4-F1
#
_entry.id   AF-A0A1W4WWT4-F1
#
_cell.length_a   1.000
_cell.length_b   1.000
_cell.length_c   1.000
_cell.angle_alpha   90.00
_cell.angle_beta   90.00
_cell.angle_gamma   90.00
#
_symmetry.space_group_name_H-M   'P 1'
#
loop_
_entity.id
_entity.type
_entity.pdbx_description
1 polymer ?
#
loop_
_entity_poly.entity_id
_entity_poly.type
_entity_poly.pdbx_seq_one_letter_code
_entity_poly.pdbx_strand_id
1 'polypeptide(L)'
;MTDSNSIDETVNEVKLTEYQKKFVELAFKYAKEALAKLEVPVGCIFVYNENIIAEGRNEVNETRNATRHAEMVCIDQVINYCNDRKLDYKQVFKDLVERLS
;
A
#
# COMPACT_ATOMS: atom_id res chain seq x y z
N MET A 1 -4.11 -1.80 47.63
CA MET A 1 -4.02 -0.38 47.25
C MET A 1 -4.05 -0.34 45.73
N THR A 2 -5.20 0.08 45.21
CA THR A 2 -5.51 0.58 43.86
C THR A 2 -4.45 1.58 43.38
N ASP A 3 -4.27 1.98 42.13
CA ASP A 3 -4.75 1.65 40.78
C ASP A 3 -3.86 2.54 39.88
N SER A 4 -3.65 2.15 38.61
CA SER A 4 -3.56 3.02 37.41
C SER A 4 -2.83 2.25 36.28
N ASN A 5 -3.52 1.37 35.55
CA ASN A 5 -4.26 1.78 34.35
C ASN A 5 -4.35 3.29 34.14
N SER A 6 -3.36 3.82 33.43
CA SER A 6 -3.47 5.05 32.65
C SER A 6 -2.37 5.04 31.58
N ILE A 7 -2.53 4.17 30.58
CA ILE A 7 -2.25 4.62 29.22
C ILE A 7 -3.57 5.25 28.79
N ASP A 8 -3.68 6.55 29.02
CA ASP A 8 -4.79 7.35 28.56
C ASP A 8 -4.61 7.66 27.07
N GLU A 9 -5.76 7.94 26.44
CA GLU A 9 -5.94 8.63 25.16
C GLU A 9 -5.92 7.78 23.89
N THR A 10 -7.11 7.26 23.57
CA THR A 10 -7.73 7.38 22.24
C THR A 10 -6.80 7.13 21.05
N VAL A 11 -6.33 5.89 20.90
CA VAL A 11 -6.10 5.38 19.54
C VAL A 11 -7.49 5.31 18.92
N ASN A 12 -7.86 6.34 18.15
CA ASN A 12 -9.04 6.30 17.28
C ASN A 12 -8.88 5.03 16.44
N GLU A 13 -9.61 3.99 16.81
CA GLU A 13 -9.55 2.72 16.11
C GLU A 13 -10.05 3.00 14.70
N VAL A 14 -9.13 3.02 13.73
CA VAL A 14 -9.48 3.20 12.33
C VAL A 14 -10.31 1.98 11.93
N LYS A 15 -11.63 2.15 11.95
CA LYS A 15 -12.58 1.09 11.65
C LYS A 15 -12.59 0.84 10.14
N LEU A 16 -11.71 -0.04 9.69
CA LEU A 16 -11.67 -0.49 8.29
C LEU A 16 -12.91 -1.31 7.96
N THR A 17 -13.51 -1.02 6.81
CA THR A 17 -14.53 -1.88 6.20
C THR A 17 -13.93 -3.25 5.85
N GLU A 18 -14.75 -4.29 5.75
CA GLU A 18 -14.32 -5.61 5.29
C GLU A 18 -13.66 -5.56 3.90
N TYR A 19 -14.11 -4.62 3.05
CA TYR A 19 -13.48 -4.35 1.76
C TYR A 19 -12.05 -3.83 1.91
N GLN A 20 -11.82 -2.83 2.77
CA GLN A 20 -10.49 -2.27 3.02
C GLN A 20 -9.55 -3.29 3.69
N LYS A 21 -10.06 -4.10 4.63
CA LYS A 21 -9.26 -5.13 5.32
C LYS A 21 -8.60 -6.10 4.35
N LYS A 22 -9.30 -6.53 3.29
CA LYS A 22 -8.75 -7.43 2.26
C LYS A 22 -7.48 -6.85 1.61
N PHE A 23 -7.48 -5.55 1.29
CA PHE A 23 -6.31 -4.92 0.69
C PHE A 23 -5.20 -4.65 1.69
N VAL A 24 -5.54 -4.34 2.94
CA VAL A 24 -4.55 -4.19 4.01
C VAL A 24 -3.86 -5.53 4.32
N GLU A 25 -4.61 -6.63 4.37
CA GLU A 25 -4.05 -7.98 4.52
C GLU A 25 -3.10 -8.32 3.36
N LEU A 26 -3.48 -7.96 2.13
CA LEU A 26 -2.62 -8.14 0.96
C LEU A 26 -1.36 -7.27 1.02
N ALA A 27 -1.47 -5.99 1.39
CA ALA A 27 -0.32 -5.13 1.60
C ALA A 27 0.61 -5.69 2.69
N PHE A 28 0.04 -6.25 3.76
CA PHE A 28 0.80 -6.88 4.84
C PHE A 28 1.52 -8.16 4.40
N LYS A 29 0.93 -8.93 3.48
CA LYS A 29 1.62 -10.05 2.82
C LYS A 29 2.87 -9.56 2.09
N TYR A 30 2.77 -8.50 1.30
CA TYR A 30 3.92 -7.92 0.59
C TYR A 30 4.98 -7.32 1.52
N ALA A 31 4.56 -6.72 2.64
CA ALA A 31 5.49 -6.27 3.69
C ALA A 31 6.29 -7.44 4.30
N LYS A 32 5.65 -8.60 4.52
CA LYS A 32 6.35 -9.83 4.98
C LYS A 32 7.33 -10.36 3.93
N GLU A 33 6.99 -10.29 2.65
CA GLU A 33 7.90 -10.67 1.57
C GLU A 33 9.13 -9.75 1.52
N ALA A 34 8.96 -8.43 1.72
CA ALA A 34 10.08 -7.50 1.85
C ALA A 34 10.96 -7.86 3.05
N LEU A 35 10.37 -8.13 4.21
CA LEU A 35 11.11 -8.56 5.39
C LEU A 35 11.95 -9.81 5.12
N ALA A 36 11.38 -10.82 4.45
CA ALA A 36 12.07 -12.06 4.10
C ALA A 36 13.25 -11.83 3.15
N LYS A 37 13.28 -10.70 2.43
CA LYS A 37 14.37 -10.26 1.55
C LYS A 37 15.34 -9.28 2.22
N LEU A 38 15.25 -9.10 3.55
CA LEU A 38 16.06 -8.15 4.31
C LEU A 38 15.85 -6.70 3.86
N GLU A 39 14.64 -6.37 3.42
CA GLU A 39 14.19 -5.02 3.11
C GLU A 39 13.41 -4.44 4.29
N VAL A 40 13.21 -3.12 4.28
CA VAL A 40 12.26 -2.46 5.18
C VAL A 40 10.85 -3.02 4.88
N PRO A 41 10.09 -3.51 5.88
CA PRO A 41 8.86 -4.27 5.67
C PRO A 41 7.67 -3.36 5.33
N VAL A 42 7.63 -2.88 4.09
CA VAL A 42 6.53 -2.07 3.55
C VAL A 42 5.94 -2.78 2.34
N GLY A 43 4.62 -2.83 2.28
CA GLY A 43 3.84 -3.27 1.13
C GLY A 43 2.83 -2.20 0.72
N CYS A 44 2.53 -2.13 -0.57
CA CYS A 44 1.65 -1.13 -1.17
C CYS A 44 0.71 -1.81 -2.18
N ILE A 45 -0.55 -1.39 -2.22
CA ILE A 45 -1.56 -1.91 -3.15
C ILE A 45 -2.32 -0.71 -3.72
N PHE A 46 -2.41 -0.60 -5.05
CA PHE A 46 -3.29 0.37 -5.71
C PHE A 46 -4.52 -0.35 -6.26
N VAL A 47 -5.70 0.15 -5.88
CA VAL A 47 -7.00 -0.40 -6.26
C VAL A 47 -7.75 0.64 -7.08
N TYR A 48 -8.08 0.30 -8.31
CA TYR A 48 -8.80 1.17 -9.24
C TYR A 48 -10.05 0.46 -9.75
N ASN A 49 -11.21 1.08 -9.59
CA ASN A 49 -12.51 0.52 -9.98
C ASN A 49 -12.70 -0.92 -9.46
N GLU A 50 -12.50 -1.10 -8.15
CA GLU A 50 -12.63 -2.39 -7.45
C GLU A 50 -11.63 -3.48 -7.86
N ASN A 51 -10.67 -3.15 -8.74
CA ASN A 51 -9.64 -4.07 -9.19
C ASN A 51 -8.28 -3.66 -8.64
N ILE A 52 -7.48 -4.64 -8.20
CA ILE A 52 -6.07 -4.40 -7.90
C ILE A 52 -5.34 -4.19 -9.22
N ILE A 53 -4.70 -3.03 -9.36
CA ILE A 53 -3.95 -2.67 -10.57
C ILE A 53 -2.44 -2.62 -10.33
N ALA A 54 -2.01 -2.63 -9.08
CA ALA A 54 -0.60 -2.71 -8.72
C ALA A 54 -0.40 -3.29 -7.31
N GLU A 55 0.68 -4.04 -7.15
CA GLU A 55 1.11 -4.68 -5.92
C GLU A 55 2.62 -4.53 -5.74
N GLY A 56 3.06 -3.88 -4.66
CA GLY A 56 4.44 -3.50 -4.46
C GLY A 56 4.95 -3.82 -3.06
N ARG A 57 6.25 -4.08 -2.97
CA ARG A 57 7.01 -4.16 -1.71
C ARG A 57 8.30 -3.37 -1.85
N ASN A 58 8.98 -3.05 -0.75
CA ASN A 58 10.31 -2.45 -0.86
C ASN A 58 11.29 -3.44 -1.53
N GLU A 59 12.10 -2.89 -2.45
CA GLU A 59 13.11 -3.59 -3.24
C GLU A 59 14.43 -2.78 -3.30
N VAL A 60 14.65 -1.86 -2.36
CA VAL A 60 15.77 -0.91 -2.36
C VAL A 60 17.13 -1.61 -2.40
N ASN A 61 17.33 -2.57 -1.51
CA ASN A 61 18.57 -3.35 -1.44
C ASN A 61 18.67 -4.37 -2.58
N GLU A 62 17.57 -5.07 -2.90
CA GLU A 62 17.51 -6.10 -3.95
C GLU A 62 17.87 -5.53 -5.33
N THR A 63 17.39 -4.34 -5.64
CA THR A 63 17.64 -3.65 -6.92
C THR A 63 18.83 -2.70 -6.90
N ARG A 64 19.43 -2.46 -5.72
CA ARG A 64 20.46 -1.43 -5.50
C ARG A 64 20.03 -0.03 -5.96
N ASN A 65 18.76 0.28 -5.78
CA ASN A 65 18.18 1.55 -6.16
C ASN A 65 17.37 2.12 -5.00
N ALA A 66 17.87 3.22 -4.43
CA ALA A 66 17.28 3.91 -3.29
C ALA A 66 15.82 4.34 -3.51
N THR A 67 15.35 4.47 -4.76
CA THR A 67 13.97 4.87 -5.05
C THR A 67 12.99 3.70 -5.12
N ARG A 68 13.44 2.44 -5.01
CA ARG A 68 12.57 1.25 -5.16
C ARG A 68 11.80 0.92 -3.88
N HIS A 69 11.09 1.93 -3.37
CA HIS A 69 10.09 1.76 -2.33
C HIS A 69 8.83 1.10 -2.91
N ALA A 70 8.01 0.49 -2.05
CA ALA A 70 6.79 -0.21 -2.44
C ALA A 70 5.84 0.65 -3.29
N GLU A 71 5.71 1.94 -2.97
CA GLU A 71 4.87 2.88 -3.70
C GLU A 71 5.40 3.13 -5.11
N MET A 72 6.71 3.24 -5.27
CA MET A 72 7.35 3.43 -6.58
C MET A 72 7.24 2.18 -7.45
N VAL A 73 7.32 1.00 -6.83
CA VAL A 73 7.01 -0.27 -7.53
C VAL A 73 5.57 -0.27 -8.05
N CYS A 74 4.61 0.17 -7.24
CA CYS A 74 3.20 0.28 -7.66
C CYS A 74 2.98 1.30 -8.77
N ILE A 75 3.63 2.47 -8.70
CA ILE A 75 3.51 3.53 -9.72
C ILE A 75 3.91 3.01 -11.10
N ASP A 76 5.03 2.28 -11.20
CA ASP A 76 5.48 1.69 -12.46
C ASP A 76 4.44 0.69 -13.01
N GLN A 77 3.87 -0.14 -12.13
CA GLN A 77 2.84 -1.10 -12.52
C GLN A 77 1.56 -0.41 -13.00
N VAL A 78 1.15 0.69 -12.37
CA VAL A 78 0.00 1.48 -12.83
C VAL A 78 0.25 2.12 -14.20
N ILE A 79 1.45 2.63 -14.44
CA ILE A 79 1.82 3.16 -15.76
C ILE A 79 1.72 2.05 -16.82
N ASN A 80 2.24 0.86 -16.53
CA ASN A 80 2.12 -0.29 -17.42
C ASN A 80 0.66 -0.71 -17.64
N TYR A 81 -0.13 -0.82 -16.57
CA TYR A 81 -1.56 -1.13 -16.62
C TYR A 81 -2.32 -0.15 -17.53
N CYS A 82 -2.01 1.15 -17.42
CA CYS A 82 -2.63 2.19 -18.24
C CYS A 82 -2.22 2.08 -19.71
N ASN A 83 -0.93 1.84 -19.98
CA ASN A 83 -0.41 1.66 -21.33
C ASN A 83 -1.08 0.47 -22.03
N ASP A 84 -1.19 -0.68 -21.36
CA ASP A 84 -1.79 -1.89 -21.91
C ASP A 84 -3.27 -1.70 -22.28
N ARG A 85 -3.98 -0.84 -21.53
CA ARG A 85 -5.41 -0.58 -21.68
C ARG A 85 -5.72 0.72 -22.41
N LYS A 86 -4.71 1.46 -22.85
CA LYS A 86 -4.84 2.79 -23.48
C LYS A 86 -5.63 3.78 -22.61
N LEU A 87 -5.37 3.75 -21.31
CA LEU A 87 -5.96 4.67 -20.32
C LEU A 87 -5.02 5.87 -20.10
N ASP A 88 -5.59 7.02 -19.72
CA ASP A 88 -4.79 8.16 -19.25
C ASP A 88 -4.35 7.92 -17.80
N TYR A 89 -3.06 7.66 -17.60
CA TYR A 89 -2.50 7.44 -16.26
C TYR A 89 -2.70 8.65 -15.34
N LYS A 90 -2.79 9.89 -15.87
CA LYS A 90 -3.02 11.08 -15.04
C LYS A 90 -4.40 11.03 -14.42
N GLN A 91 -5.40 10.64 -15.20
CA GLN A 91 -6.76 10.46 -14.70
C GLN A 91 -6.83 9.31 -13.70
N VAL A 92 -6.18 8.18 -13.97
CA VAL A 92 -6.14 7.05 -13.03
C VAL A 92 -5.49 7.44 -11.70
N PHE A 93 -4.35 8.14 -11.72
CA PHE A 93 -3.72 8.62 -10.48
C PHE A 93 -4.57 9.65 -9.74
N LYS A 94 -5.27 10.53 -10.47
CA LYS A 94 -6.22 11.46 -9.87
C LYS A 94 -7.34 10.72 -9.13
N ASP A 95 -7.95 9.72 -9.78
CA ASP A 95 -9.02 8.91 -9.20
C ASP A 95 -8.56 8.09 -7.98
N LEU A 96 -7.30 7.61 -7.98
CA LEU A 96 -6.70 6.88 -6.85
C LEU A 96 -6.57 7.77 -5.61
N VAL A 97 -6.25 9.05 -5.77
CA VAL A 97 -6.08 10.00 -4.66
C VAL A 97 -7.44 10.53 -4.18
N GLU A 98 -8.35 10.85 -5.11
CA GLU A 98 -9.65 11.46 -4.80
C GLU A 98 -10.64 10.50 -4.13
N ARG A 99 -10.42 9.19 -4.18
CA ARG A 99 -11.24 8.18 -3.46
C ARG A 99 -10.96 8.08 -1.95
N LEU A 100 -10.06 8.90 -1.42
CA LEU A 100 -9.74 8.94 0.01
C LEU A 100 -10.59 9.95 0.83
N SER A 101 -11.55 10.64 0.20
CA SER A 101 -12.49 11.58 0.83
C SER A 101 -13.93 11.10 0.79
#